data_AF-A0A4U7F447-F1
#
_entry.id   AF-A0A4U7F447-F1
#
_cell.length_a   1.000
_cell.length_b   1.000
_cell.length_c   1.000
_cell.angle_alpha   90.00
_cell.angle_beta   90.00
_cell.angle_gamma   90.00
#
_symmetry.space_group_name_H-M   'P 1'
#
loop_
_entity.id
_entity.type
_entity.pdbx_description
1 polymer ?
#
loop_
_entity_poly.entity_id
_entity_poly.type
_entity_poly.pdbx_seq_one_letter_code
_entity_poly.pdbx_strand_id
1 'polypeptide(L)'
;MSGDASPTLRIPRGNLLRSRVVSEIGTTLSRALDREVTGYATVVPQETLLLSGEAKGVITFDDGVPVLAYNTVSDSGGGDALAELAVPGPYRVELYAVDADGLEAAHRADALRVPPGAVATELADDQRLADRTRAAAPDERLAEADEDDTDAVTAFLEDDDRIAAIREQARAEAAARAEEWGIGDALDGSADEDGCDDPADPDGSGVQSDAAASER
;
A
#
# COMPACT_ATOMS: atom_id res chain seq x y z
N MET A 1 28.30 21.54 12.15
CA MET A 1 28.39 20.07 12.02
C MET A 1 27.61 19.71 10.77
N SER A 2 28.25 18.94 9.91
CA SER A 2 27.92 18.44 8.57
C SER A 2 26.62 18.93 7.93
N GLY A 3 26.76 19.73 6.87
CA GLY A 3 25.72 19.83 5.84
C GLY A 3 25.72 18.53 5.07
N ASP A 4 24.62 17.80 5.14
CA ASP A 4 24.35 16.64 4.31
C ASP A 4 24.41 17.11 2.85
N ALA A 5 25.35 16.55 2.08
CA ALA A 5 25.47 16.91 0.68
C ALA A 5 24.32 16.21 -0.05
N SER A 6 23.21 16.93 -0.26
CA SER A 6 22.07 16.43 -1.05
C SER A 6 22.61 15.75 -2.32
N PRO A 7 22.28 14.47 -2.57
CA PRO A 7 22.79 13.76 -3.72
C PRO A 7 22.33 14.48 -4.99
N THR A 8 23.24 15.21 -5.64
CA THR A 8 22.92 15.92 -6.88
C THR A 8 22.59 14.91 -7.97
N LEU A 9 21.31 14.79 -8.30
CA LEU A 9 20.84 13.92 -9.37
C LEU A 9 21.39 14.43 -10.72
N ARG A 10 22.25 13.63 -11.35
CA ARG A 10 22.76 13.89 -12.70
C ARG A 10 22.10 12.96 -13.69
N ILE A 11 21.18 13.52 -14.49
CA ILE A 11 20.53 12.79 -15.57
C ILE A 11 21.20 13.13 -16.89
N PRO A 12 21.66 12.14 -17.67
CA PRO A 12 22.22 12.38 -18.99
C PRO A 12 21.14 12.89 -19.96
N ARG A 13 21.57 13.52 -21.06
CA ARG A 13 20.63 13.87 -22.13
C ARG A 13 20.19 12.61 -22.85
N GLY A 14 18.90 12.29 -22.79
CA GLY A 14 18.32 11.15 -23.50
C GLY A 14 17.73 11.49 -24.87
N ASN A 15 17.45 10.45 -25.65
CA ASN A 15 16.71 10.51 -26.90
C ASN A 15 15.20 10.48 -26.61
N LEU A 16 14.47 11.52 -27.02
CA LEU A 16 13.02 11.60 -26.81
C LEU A 16 12.31 10.49 -27.60
N LEU A 17 11.67 9.56 -26.89
CA LEU A 17 10.85 8.51 -27.47
C LEU A 17 9.40 8.96 -27.66
N ARG A 18 8.87 9.75 -26.73
CA ARG A 18 7.47 10.14 -26.69
C ARG A 18 7.26 11.40 -25.85
N SER A 19 6.40 12.30 -26.30
CA SER A 19 5.89 13.43 -25.50
C SER A 19 4.38 13.49 -25.70
N ARG A 20 3.59 13.37 -24.61
CA ARG A 20 2.12 13.41 -24.65
C ARG A 20 1.53 13.97 -23.36
N VAL A 21 0.36 14.58 -23.50
CA VAL A 21 -0.55 14.80 -22.37
C VAL A 21 -1.39 13.55 -22.19
N VAL A 22 -1.45 13.04 -20.96
CA VAL A 22 -2.24 11.87 -20.57
C VAL A 22 -3.07 12.22 -19.34
N SER A 23 -4.30 11.72 -19.26
CA SER A 23 -5.09 11.80 -18.03
C SER A 23 -4.59 10.82 -16.98
N GLU A 24 -4.02 9.69 -17.42
CA GLU A 24 -3.56 8.58 -16.59
C GLU A 24 -2.14 8.19 -17.00
N ILE A 25 -1.19 8.20 -16.06
CA ILE A 25 0.21 7.86 -16.36
C ILE A 25 0.43 6.36 -16.58
N GLY A 26 -0.45 5.50 -16.05
CA GLY A 26 -0.33 4.05 -16.12
C GLY A 26 -0.17 3.50 -17.54
N THR A 27 -0.79 4.14 -18.55
CA THR A 27 -0.59 3.74 -19.96
C THR A 27 0.83 3.97 -20.46
N THR A 28 1.51 5.01 -19.98
CA THR A 28 2.91 5.28 -20.32
C THR A 28 3.84 4.30 -19.62
N LEU A 29 3.60 4.03 -18.33
CA LEU A 29 4.35 3.06 -17.53
C LEU A 29 4.26 1.64 -18.12
N SER A 30 3.04 1.18 -18.40
CA SER A 30 2.80 -0.13 -19.03
C SER A 30 3.55 -0.28 -20.35
N ARG A 31 3.59 0.77 -21.19
CA ARG A 31 4.35 0.76 -22.44
C ARG A 31 5.86 0.82 -22.28
N ALA A 32 6.35 1.45 -21.21
CA ALA A 32 7.78 1.48 -20.90
C ALA A 32 8.23 0.07 -20.49
N LEU A 33 7.43 -0.60 -19.64
CA LEU A 33 7.63 -1.99 -19.23
C LEU A 33 7.57 -2.95 -20.43
N ASP A 34 6.52 -2.87 -21.26
CA ASP A 34 6.34 -3.74 -22.44
C ASP A 34 7.48 -3.62 -23.48
N ARG A 35 8.24 -2.53 -23.43
CA ARG A 35 9.33 -2.23 -24.36
C ARG A 35 10.70 -2.26 -23.72
N GLU A 36 10.77 -2.64 -22.44
CA GLU A 36 12.02 -2.74 -21.69
C GLU A 36 12.83 -1.43 -21.81
N VAL A 37 12.17 -0.29 -21.59
CA VAL A 37 12.82 1.02 -21.79
C VAL A 37 13.79 1.33 -20.65
N THR A 38 15.08 1.44 -20.97
CA THR A 38 16.09 2.05 -20.09
C THR A 38 16.21 3.55 -20.37
N GLY A 39 15.96 4.37 -19.35
CA GLY A 39 15.76 5.80 -19.57
C GLY A 39 15.07 6.52 -18.42
N TYR A 40 14.41 7.63 -18.74
CA TYR A 40 13.67 8.41 -17.75
C TYR A 40 12.44 9.08 -18.36
N ALA A 41 11.41 9.26 -17.53
CA ALA A 41 10.24 10.06 -17.85
C ALA A 41 10.27 11.35 -17.03
N THR A 42 9.93 12.47 -17.67
CA THR A 42 9.55 13.69 -16.97
C THR A 42 8.04 13.74 -16.85
N VAL A 43 7.53 14.11 -15.69
CA VAL A 43 6.11 14.21 -15.36
C VAL A 43 5.84 15.62 -14.91
N VAL A 44 4.94 16.31 -15.62
CA VAL A 44 4.56 17.69 -15.33
C VAL A 44 3.03 17.77 -15.22
N PRO A 45 2.47 17.97 -14.02
CA PRO A 45 1.05 18.27 -13.85
C PRO A 45 0.65 19.52 -14.65
N GLN A 46 -0.54 19.57 -15.25
CA GLN A 46 -0.95 20.75 -16.02
C GLN A 46 -1.22 22.00 -15.15
N GLU A 47 -1.64 21.83 -13.91
CA GLU A 47 -1.98 22.94 -13.01
C GLU A 47 -0.75 23.77 -12.61
N THR A 48 0.44 23.16 -12.63
CA THR A 48 1.73 23.82 -12.36
C THR A 48 2.26 24.63 -13.55
N LEU A 49 1.52 24.70 -14.67
CA LEU A 49 1.86 25.57 -15.80
C LEU A 49 1.38 27.02 -15.61
N LEU A 50 0.48 27.27 -14.66
CA LEU A 50 -0.18 28.57 -14.45
C LEU A 50 0.38 29.37 -13.27
N LEU A 51 1.00 28.70 -12.31
CA LEU A 51 1.78 29.27 -11.22
C LEU A 51 3.25 29.02 -11.58
N SER A 52 4.14 30.01 -11.46
CA SER A 52 5.54 29.94 -11.91
C SER A 52 6.45 28.91 -11.16
N GLY A 53 5.96 27.71 -10.84
CA GLY A 53 6.66 26.65 -10.10
C GLY A 53 6.63 25.33 -10.86
N GLU A 54 7.75 25.01 -11.49
CA GLU A 54 7.98 23.90 -12.42
C GLU A 54 8.03 22.52 -11.74
N ALA A 55 6.91 21.91 -11.34
CA ALA A 55 6.95 20.50 -10.93
C ALA A 55 7.31 19.60 -12.13
N LYS A 56 8.53 19.05 -12.13
CA LYS A 56 9.12 18.29 -13.24
C LYS A 56 9.63 16.93 -12.74
N GLY A 57 8.78 16.22 -12.02
CA GLY A 57 9.09 14.91 -11.47
C GLY A 57 9.81 14.03 -12.47
N VAL A 58 10.93 13.43 -12.06
CA VAL A 58 11.69 12.52 -12.90
C VAL A 58 11.59 11.12 -12.34
N ILE A 59 11.18 10.19 -13.19
CA ILE A 59 11.13 8.77 -12.88
C ILE A 59 12.10 8.08 -13.82
N THR A 60 13.05 7.33 -13.29
CA THR A 60 13.99 6.56 -14.12
C THR A 60 13.57 5.11 -14.19
N PHE A 61 13.93 4.48 -15.31
CA PHE A 61 13.63 3.10 -15.63
C PHE A 61 14.90 2.36 -16.02
N ASP A 62 14.97 1.11 -15.61
CA ASP A 62 15.91 0.13 -16.12
C ASP A 62 15.11 -1.06 -16.65
N ASP A 63 15.27 -1.39 -17.93
CA ASP A 63 14.46 -2.36 -18.67
C ASP A 63 12.94 -2.18 -18.43
N GLY A 64 12.50 -0.93 -18.39
CA GLY A 64 11.09 -0.55 -18.20
C GLY A 64 10.60 -0.65 -16.75
N VAL A 65 11.43 -1.13 -15.82
CA VAL A 65 11.10 -1.21 -14.39
C VAL A 65 11.55 0.08 -13.70
N PRO A 66 10.68 0.78 -12.95
CA PRO A 66 11.06 1.96 -12.20
C PRO A 66 12.15 1.66 -11.16
N VAL A 67 13.11 2.56 -11.06
CA VAL A 67 14.24 2.47 -10.11
C VAL A 67 14.28 3.66 -9.15
N LEU A 68 14.02 4.87 -9.65
CA LEU A 68 14.17 6.10 -8.88
C LEU A 68 13.10 7.11 -9.23
N ALA A 69 12.67 7.88 -8.24
CA ALA A 69 11.82 9.05 -8.39
C ALA A 69 12.49 10.27 -7.75
N TYR A 70 12.32 11.44 -8.36
CA TYR A 70 12.86 12.69 -7.84
C TYR A 70 12.01 13.88 -8.26
N ASN A 71 11.75 14.79 -7.32
CA ASN A 71 11.09 16.05 -7.59
C ASN A 71 12.13 17.18 -7.61
N THR A 72 12.29 17.81 -8.78
CA THR A 72 13.28 18.87 -8.98
C THR A 72 12.94 20.19 -8.28
N VAL A 73 11.71 20.37 -7.80
CA VAL A 73 11.27 21.61 -7.13
C VAL A 73 11.56 21.56 -5.65
N SER A 74 11.09 20.49 -5.00
CA SER A 74 11.27 20.24 -3.58
C SER A 74 12.63 19.66 -3.25
N ASP A 75 13.40 19.21 -4.25
CA ASP A 75 14.68 18.50 -4.08
C ASP A 75 14.50 17.21 -3.25
N SER A 76 13.32 16.58 -3.35
CA SER A 76 12.99 15.32 -2.68
C SER A 76 13.15 14.13 -3.62
N GLY A 77 13.51 12.97 -3.06
CA GLY A 77 13.72 11.72 -3.78
C GLY A 77 12.84 10.59 -3.25
N GLY A 78 12.84 9.47 -3.97
CA GLY A 78 12.22 8.23 -3.50
C GLY A 78 10.71 8.36 -3.27
N GLY A 79 10.22 7.81 -2.17
CA GLY A 79 8.81 7.82 -1.80
C GLY A 79 8.22 9.23 -1.62
N ASP A 80 8.99 10.15 -1.04
CA ASP A 80 8.54 11.54 -0.83
C ASP A 80 8.24 12.23 -2.17
N ALA A 81 9.14 12.04 -3.15
CA ALA A 81 8.92 12.55 -4.51
C ALA A 81 7.68 11.95 -5.17
N LEU A 82 7.40 10.65 -4.95
CA LEU A 82 6.20 10.01 -5.49
C LEU A 82 4.92 10.56 -4.87
N ALA A 83 4.89 10.71 -3.55
CA ALA A 83 3.74 11.26 -2.84
C ALA A 83 3.40 12.67 -3.31
N GLU A 84 4.41 13.50 -3.57
CA GLU A 84 4.23 14.84 -4.13
C GLU A 84 3.75 14.84 -5.60
N LEU A 85 4.07 13.81 -6.37
CA LEU A 85 3.67 13.68 -7.77
C LEU A 85 2.28 13.07 -7.95
N ALA A 86 1.74 12.41 -6.92
CA ALA A 86 0.42 11.77 -6.90
C ALA A 86 -0.73 12.80 -6.82
N VAL A 87 -0.72 13.80 -7.73
CA VAL A 87 -1.71 14.88 -7.80
C VAL A 87 -2.69 14.62 -8.93
N PRO A 88 -4.00 14.43 -8.67
CA PRO A 88 -4.98 14.17 -9.72
C PRO A 88 -4.96 15.22 -10.82
N GLY A 89 -4.79 14.81 -12.07
CA GLY A 89 -4.88 15.72 -13.19
C GLY A 89 -4.26 15.17 -14.47
N PRO A 90 -4.49 15.86 -15.61
CA PRO A 90 -3.72 15.55 -16.79
C PRO A 90 -2.25 15.90 -16.57
N TYR A 91 -1.37 14.98 -16.97
CA TYR A 91 0.07 15.13 -16.93
C TYR A 91 0.62 15.26 -18.34
N ARG A 92 1.58 16.15 -18.53
CA ARG A 92 2.50 16.03 -19.67
C ARG A 92 3.61 15.09 -19.26
N VAL A 93 3.73 13.99 -20.01
CA VAL A 93 4.76 12.98 -19.80
C VAL A 93 5.67 12.92 -21.02
N GLU A 94 6.97 13.04 -20.79
CA GLU A 94 7.99 12.90 -21.83
C GLU A 94 8.94 11.77 -21.46
N LEU A 95 9.01 10.74 -22.31
CA LEU A 95 9.84 9.56 -22.10
C LEU A 95 11.09 9.65 -22.97
N TYR A 96 12.24 9.49 -22.35
CA TYR A 96 13.56 9.53 -22.98
C TYR A 96 14.27 8.20 -22.79
N ALA A 97 14.94 7.71 -23.83
CA ALA A 97 15.90 6.61 -23.73
C ALA A 97 17.31 7.14 -23.49
N VAL A 98 18.10 6.41 -22.72
CA VAL A 98 19.52 6.70 -22.46
C VAL A 98 20.34 5.43 -22.66
N ASP A 99 21.66 5.56 -22.72
CA ASP A 99 22.55 4.39 -22.70
C ASP A 99 22.41 3.67 -21.35
N ALA A 100 22.53 2.34 -21.35
CA ALA A 100 22.32 1.51 -20.15
C ALA A 100 23.13 1.99 -18.94
N ASP A 101 24.39 2.36 -19.16
CA ASP A 101 25.29 2.82 -18.09
C ASP A 101 25.02 4.27 -17.64
N GLY A 102 24.19 5.00 -18.39
CA GLY A 102 23.98 6.45 -18.21
C GLY A 102 23.31 6.82 -16.90
N LEU A 103 22.62 5.86 -16.26
CA LEU A 103 21.87 6.07 -15.02
C LEU A 103 22.41 5.30 -13.82
N GLU A 104 23.39 4.39 -14.00
CA GLU A 104 23.91 3.55 -12.91
C GLU A 104 24.32 4.36 -11.68
N ALA A 105 24.98 5.50 -11.88
CA ALA A 105 25.43 6.34 -10.77
C ALA A 105 24.26 6.92 -9.96
N ALA A 106 23.16 7.29 -10.64
CA ALA A 106 21.94 7.74 -9.97
C ALA A 106 21.22 6.57 -9.29
N HIS A 107 21.21 5.40 -9.92
CA HIS A 107 20.56 4.19 -9.38
C HIS A 107 21.25 3.64 -8.13
N ARG A 108 22.52 3.99 -7.85
CA ARG A 108 23.19 3.65 -6.58
C ARG A 108 22.84 4.58 -5.41
N ALA A 109 22.05 5.63 -5.62
CA ALA A 109 21.66 6.54 -4.55
C ALA A 109 20.37 6.04 -3.87
N ASP A 110 20.53 5.33 -2.74
CA ASP A 110 19.42 4.70 -2.02
C ASP A 110 18.31 5.68 -1.63
N ALA A 111 18.67 6.90 -1.22
CA ALA A 111 17.72 7.96 -0.86
C ALA A 111 16.76 8.38 -2.00
N LEU A 112 17.07 8.01 -3.24
CA LEU A 112 16.26 8.35 -4.40
C LEU A 112 15.49 7.12 -4.94
N ARG A 113 15.80 5.91 -4.45
CA ARG A 113 15.22 4.66 -4.93
C ARG A 113 13.74 4.55 -4.60
N VAL A 114 13.03 3.83 -5.46
CA VAL A 114 11.64 3.44 -5.24
C VAL A 114 11.46 1.95 -5.47
N PRO A 115 10.58 1.27 -4.70
CA PRO A 115 10.25 -0.12 -4.96
C PRO A 115 9.67 -0.30 -6.37
N PRO A 116 9.92 -1.44 -7.05
CA PRO A 116 9.54 -1.63 -8.46
C PRO A 116 8.05 -1.43 -8.74
N GLY A 117 7.16 -1.72 -7.80
CA GLY A 117 5.72 -1.50 -7.95
C GLY A 117 5.23 -0.10 -7.55
N ALA A 118 6.03 0.69 -6.84
CA ALA A 118 5.56 1.90 -6.16
C ALA A 118 5.01 2.94 -7.12
N VAL A 119 5.67 3.18 -8.25
CA VAL A 119 5.22 4.18 -9.23
C VAL A 119 3.85 3.85 -9.82
N ALA A 120 3.57 2.57 -10.06
CA ALA A 120 2.29 2.12 -10.60
C ALA A 120 1.17 2.20 -9.54
N THR A 121 1.49 1.93 -8.27
CA THR A 121 0.57 2.11 -7.15
C THR A 121 0.27 3.59 -6.91
N GLU A 122 1.29 4.41 -6.67
CA GLU A 122 1.12 5.80 -6.22
C GLU A 122 0.58 6.73 -7.31
N LEU A 123 1.05 6.59 -8.56
CA LEU A 123 0.71 7.56 -9.61
C LEU A 123 -0.40 7.10 -10.55
N ALA A 124 -0.68 5.80 -10.61
CA ALA A 124 -1.67 5.24 -11.53
C ALA A 124 -2.77 4.43 -10.82
N ASP A 125 -2.67 4.22 -9.51
CA ASP A 125 -3.60 3.37 -8.74
C ASP A 125 -3.86 2.01 -9.43
N ASP A 126 -2.81 1.44 -10.05
CA ASP A 126 -2.90 0.23 -10.87
C ASP A 126 -2.10 -0.91 -10.25
N GLN A 127 -2.77 -1.68 -9.39
CA GLN A 127 -2.17 -2.84 -8.73
C GLN A 127 -1.68 -3.90 -9.72
N ARG A 128 -2.38 -4.11 -10.85
CA ARG A 128 -1.97 -5.14 -11.83
C ARG A 128 -0.67 -4.73 -12.52
N LEU A 129 -0.53 -3.45 -12.84
CA LEU A 129 0.72 -2.93 -13.37
C LEU A 129 1.83 -3.02 -12.33
N ALA A 130 1.55 -2.71 -11.06
CA ALA A 130 2.53 -2.86 -9.99
C ALA A 130 3.03 -4.31 -9.87
N ASP A 131 2.14 -5.30 -9.90
CA ASP A 131 2.47 -6.72 -9.84
C ASP A 131 3.35 -7.15 -11.03
N ARG A 132 2.98 -6.75 -12.25
CA ARG A 132 3.79 -7.02 -13.44
C ARG A 132 5.18 -6.39 -13.36
N THR A 133 5.27 -5.20 -12.77
CA THR A 133 6.52 -4.47 -12.65
C THR A 133 7.43 -5.10 -11.61
N ARG A 134 6.89 -5.59 -10.48
CA ARG A 134 7.65 -6.41 -9.52
C ARG A 134 8.12 -7.72 -10.15
N ALA A 135 7.27 -8.40 -10.93
CA ALA A 135 7.64 -9.66 -11.58
C ALA A 135 8.74 -9.51 -12.65
N ALA A 136 8.93 -8.30 -13.21
CA ALA A 136 10.00 -8.00 -14.16
C ALA A 136 11.26 -7.44 -13.48
N ALA A 137 11.20 -7.12 -12.18
CA ALA A 137 12.34 -6.57 -11.46
C ALA A 137 13.42 -7.64 -11.23
N PRO A 138 14.71 -7.25 -11.18
CA PRO A 138 15.78 -8.13 -10.72
C PRO A 138 15.52 -8.63 -9.29
N ASP A 139 15.92 -9.87 -9.00
CA ASP A 139 15.70 -10.52 -7.71
C ASP A 139 16.31 -9.72 -6.55
N GLU A 140 17.46 -9.09 -6.77
CA GLU A 140 18.14 -8.26 -5.77
C GLU A 140 17.26 -7.09 -5.33
N ARG A 141 16.49 -6.50 -6.25
CA ARG A 141 15.57 -5.39 -5.91
C ARG A 141 14.31 -5.83 -5.20
N LEU A 142 13.93 -7.10 -5.34
CA LEU A 142 12.82 -7.66 -4.58
C LEU A 142 13.24 -7.93 -3.14
N ALA A 143 14.46 -8.49 -2.95
CA ALA A 143 15.02 -8.72 -1.62
C ALA A 143 15.18 -7.43 -0.81
N GLU A 144 15.73 -6.36 -1.40
CA GLU A 144 15.84 -5.05 -0.75
C GLU A 144 14.47 -4.52 -0.28
N ALA A 145 13.44 -4.62 -1.12
CA ALA A 145 12.09 -4.15 -0.78
C ALA A 145 11.43 -4.98 0.34
N ASP A 146 11.65 -6.29 0.35
CA ASP A 146 11.13 -7.19 1.39
C ASP A 146 11.84 -6.96 2.74
N GLU A 147 13.14 -6.64 2.72
CA GLU A 147 13.92 -6.25 3.90
C GLU A 147 13.40 -4.94 4.51
N ASP A 148 13.22 -3.89 3.68
CA ASP A 148 12.67 -2.60 4.13
C ASP A 148 11.28 -2.75 4.75
N ASP A 149 10.40 -3.58 4.17
CA ASP A 149 9.05 -3.82 4.70
C ASP A 149 9.11 -4.58 6.04
N THR A 150 10.00 -5.57 6.16
CA THR A 150 10.22 -6.33 7.40
C THR A 150 10.75 -5.41 8.51
N ASP A 151 11.67 -4.51 8.21
CA ASP A 151 12.21 -3.53 9.15
C ASP A 151 11.13 -2.54 9.61
N ALA A 152 10.28 -2.06 8.70
CA ALA A 152 9.16 -1.17 9.05
C ALA A 152 8.14 -1.84 9.98
N VAL A 153 7.78 -3.11 9.71
CA VAL A 153 6.90 -3.91 10.58
C VAL A 153 7.56 -4.13 11.94
N THR A 154 8.85 -4.45 11.97
CA THR A 154 9.59 -4.66 13.23
C THR A 154 9.61 -3.39 14.06
N ALA A 155 9.97 -2.24 13.48
CA ALA A 155 9.98 -0.95 14.17
C ALA A 155 8.59 -0.56 14.70
N PHE A 156 7.52 -0.87 13.97
CA PHE A 156 6.15 -0.67 14.46
C PHE A 156 5.82 -1.59 15.65
N LEU A 157 6.24 -2.87 15.61
CA LEU A 157 6.00 -3.83 16.69
C LEU A 157 6.82 -3.55 17.95
N GLU A 158 7.96 -2.88 17.83
CA GLU A 158 8.79 -2.45 18.96
C GLU A 158 8.27 -1.17 19.65
N ASP A 159 7.33 -0.44 19.01
CA ASP A 159 6.69 0.76 19.57
C ASP A 159 5.47 0.38 20.44
N ASP A 160 5.75 -0.16 21.63
CA ASP A 160 4.73 -0.57 22.61
C ASP A 160 3.75 0.56 22.96
N ASP A 161 4.22 1.81 23.02
CA ASP A 161 3.40 2.98 23.35
C ASP A 161 2.39 3.28 22.23
N ARG A 162 2.83 3.26 20.96
CA ARG A 162 1.94 3.41 19.81
C ARG A 162 0.92 2.27 19.71
N ILE A 163 1.34 1.04 19.98
CA ILE A 163 0.44 -0.12 20.00
C ILE A 163 -0.62 0.03 21.11
N ALA A 164 -0.21 0.49 22.30
CA ALA A 164 -1.13 0.73 23.41
C ALA A 164 -2.18 1.80 23.07
N ALA A 165 -1.76 2.90 22.44
CA ALA A 165 -2.67 3.96 21.99
C ALA A 165 -3.70 3.45 20.97
N ILE A 166 -3.28 2.66 19.98
CA ILE A 166 -4.18 2.07 18.97
C ILE A 166 -5.17 1.10 19.63
N ARG A 167 -4.72 0.25 20.56
CA ARG A 167 -5.60 -0.68 21.29
C ARG A 167 -6.66 0.06 22.11
N GLU A 168 -6.29 1.14 22.78
CA GLU A 168 -7.22 1.93 23.57
C GLU A 168 -8.25 2.64 22.68
N GLN A 169 -7.80 3.23 21.56
CA GLN A 169 -8.70 3.81 20.57
C GLN A 169 -9.69 2.76 20.04
N ALA A 170 -9.21 1.57 19.67
CA ALA A 170 -10.06 0.50 19.16
C ALA A 170 -11.11 0.03 20.18
N ARG A 171 -10.74 -0.04 21.48
CA ARG A 171 -11.70 -0.36 22.56
C ARG A 171 -12.76 0.72 22.73
N ALA A 172 -12.36 1.99 22.72
CA ALA A 172 -13.29 3.11 22.84
C ALA A 172 -14.28 3.15 21.66
N GLU A 173 -13.81 2.94 20.43
CA GLU A 173 -14.67 2.86 19.25
C GLU A 173 -15.61 1.65 19.29
N ALA A 174 -15.12 0.48 19.74
CA ALA A 174 -15.95 -0.71 19.89
C ALA A 174 -17.06 -0.50 20.94
N ALA A 175 -16.75 0.11 22.08
CA ALA A 175 -17.73 0.44 23.11
C ALA A 175 -18.79 1.42 22.59
N ALA A 176 -18.36 2.48 21.89
CA ALA A 176 -19.27 3.45 21.29
C ALA A 176 -20.22 2.80 20.25
N ARG A 177 -19.73 1.88 19.41
CA ARG A 177 -20.58 1.13 18.47
C ARG A 177 -21.51 0.13 19.16
N ALA A 178 -21.06 -0.50 20.26
CA ALA A 178 -21.90 -1.40 21.04
C ALA A 178 -23.08 -0.66 21.69
N GLU A 179 -22.87 0.56 22.19
CA GLU A 179 -23.95 1.44 22.65
C GLU A 179 -24.88 1.85 21.51
N GLU A 180 -24.33 2.23 20.35
CA GLU A 180 -25.12 2.59 19.16
C GLU A 180 -26.05 1.44 18.71
N TRP A 181 -25.56 0.21 18.78
CA TRP A 181 -26.31 -0.97 18.34
C TRP A 181 -27.12 -1.64 19.46
N GLY A 182 -27.06 -1.12 20.70
CA GLY A 182 -27.76 -1.70 21.85
C GLY A 182 -27.23 -3.08 22.27
N ILE A 183 -25.99 -3.43 21.92
CA ILE A 183 -25.35 -4.72 22.21
C ILE A 183 -24.46 -4.63 23.47
N GLY A 184 -24.29 -3.43 24.04
CA GLY A 184 -23.46 -3.21 25.25
C GLY A 184 -23.83 -4.10 26.44
N ASP A 185 -25.13 -4.37 26.64
CA ASP A 185 -25.65 -5.23 27.72
C ASP A 185 -25.33 -6.73 27.50
N ALA A 186 -25.27 -7.18 26.24
CA ALA A 186 -24.96 -8.58 25.90
C ALA A 186 -23.46 -8.92 26.04
N LEU A 187 -22.58 -7.92 26.04
CA LEU A 187 -21.14 -8.10 26.27
C LEU A 187 -20.78 -8.18 27.77
N ASP A 188 -21.64 -7.63 28.64
CA ASP A 188 -21.48 -7.67 30.11
C ASP A 188 -22.03 -8.98 30.72
N GLY A 189 -22.96 -9.66 30.03
CA GLY A 189 -23.64 -10.87 30.51
C GLY A 189 -22.98 -12.23 30.21
N SER A 190 -21.70 -12.29 29.83
CA SER A 190 -21.03 -13.58 29.51
C SER A 190 -20.42 -14.31 30.72
N ALA A 191 -20.81 -13.91 31.93
CA ALA A 191 -20.38 -14.55 33.18
C ALA A 191 -21.55 -14.81 34.15
N ASP A 192 -22.72 -15.20 33.65
CA ASP A 192 -23.76 -15.80 34.50
C ASP A 192 -24.07 -17.21 34.02
N GLU A 193 -23.82 -18.14 34.94
CA GLU A 193 -24.02 -19.58 34.83
C GLU A 193 -25.48 -19.88 34.46
N ASP A 194 -25.72 -20.31 33.22
CA ASP A 194 -27.03 -20.83 32.83
C ASP A 194 -27.15 -22.25 33.40
N GLY A 195 -27.47 -22.31 34.70
CA GLY A 195 -27.91 -23.51 35.37
C GLY A 195 -29.22 -23.97 34.74
N CYS A 196 -29.14 -25.01 33.91
CA CYS A 196 -30.31 -25.79 33.53
C CYS A 196 -30.90 -26.44 34.79
N ASP A 197 -31.86 -25.75 35.40
CA ASP A 197 -32.74 -26.28 36.44
C ASP A 197 -33.63 -27.36 35.78
N ASP A 198 -33.36 -28.62 36.15
CA ASP A 198 -34.14 -29.80 35.78
C ASP A 198 -35.47 -29.79 36.58
N PRO A 199 -36.64 -29.66 35.93
CA PRO A 199 -37.88 -29.76 36.68
C PRO A 199 -38.16 -31.23 36.98
N ALA A 200 -37.81 -31.65 38.19
CA ALA A 200 -38.27 -32.88 38.79
C ALA A 200 -39.81 -32.90 38.83
N ASP A 201 -40.42 -33.88 38.17
CA ASP A 201 -41.83 -34.28 38.32
C ASP A 201 -42.01 -35.08 39.62
N PRO A 202 -42.93 -34.67 40.52
CA PRO A 202 -43.47 -35.58 41.51
C PRO A 202 -45.01 -35.53 41.47
N ASP A 203 -45.64 -36.55 40.91
CA ASP A 203 -46.46 -37.42 41.75
C ASP A 203 -47.02 -38.59 40.94
N GLY A 204 -46.65 -39.78 41.39
CA GLY A 204 -47.36 -41.01 41.07
C GLY A 204 -48.29 -41.37 42.22
N SER A 205 -49.55 -41.67 41.91
CA SER A 205 -50.36 -42.68 42.62
C SER A 205 -51.64 -42.87 41.79
N GLY A 206 -51.82 -43.99 41.07
CA GLY A 206 -52.34 -45.24 41.62
C GLY A 206 -53.87 -45.28 41.37
N VAL A 207 -54.54 -46.33 40.89
CA VAL A 207 -54.38 -47.77 41.04
C VAL A 207 -55.30 -48.47 39.99
N GLN A 208 -54.79 -49.59 39.46
CA GLN A 208 -55.40 -50.90 39.08
C GLN A 208 -56.95 -51.01 39.07
N SER A 209 -57.64 -51.78 38.22
CA SER A 209 -57.50 -53.19 37.79
C SER A 209 -58.71 -53.44 36.83
N ASP A 210 -58.73 -54.37 35.87
CA ASP A 210 -58.75 -55.81 36.07
C ASP A 210 -58.82 -56.58 34.72
N ALA A 211 -58.25 -57.80 34.72
CA ALA A 211 -58.55 -59.02 33.96
C ALA A 211 -58.72 -58.98 32.41
N ALA A 212 -57.93 -59.67 31.58
CA ALA A 212 -57.54 -61.10 31.49
C ALA A 212 -58.32 -61.90 30.42
N ALA A 213 -57.58 -62.84 29.81
CA ALA A 213 -57.96 -63.93 28.90
C ALA A 213 -58.10 -63.56 27.40
N SER A 214 -57.19 -63.97 26.51
CA SER A 214 -56.83 -65.32 26.00
C SER A 214 -57.55 -65.67 24.70
N GLU A 215 -56.73 -65.98 23.69
CA GLU A 215 -56.95 -66.87 22.55
C GLU A 215 -57.75 -66.46 21.29
N ARG A 216 -57.03 -66.61 20.18
CA ARG A 216 -57.40 -66.98 18.78
C ARG A 216 -57.89 -65.91 17.81
#